data_AF-A0A931BBV1-F1
#
_entry.id   AF-A0A931BBV1-F1
#
_cell.length_a   1.000
_cell.length_b   1.000
_cell.length_c   1.000
_cell.angle_alpha   90.00
_cell.angle_beta   90.00
_cell.angle_gamma   90.00
#
_symmetry.space_group_name_H-M   'P 1'
#
loop_
_entity.id
_entity.type
_entity.pdbx_description
1 polymer ?
#
loop_
_entity_poly.entity_id
_entity_poly.type
_entity_poly.pdbx_seq_one_letter_code
_entity_poly.pdbx_strand_id
1 'polypeptide(L)'
;MTEPGTGSGMSERDCVMSALGLRAVLAYLDRDAVSLAAVLEQVGAWDDLPEVPPFPADAPRYLVAVARVHQLTEHWRHAGAQAGRTAPGPSPLAVFNVGRLASRLAPAPYRDGAQWMCSDSGRARLAQDFAGTVAEFGPQSLLGASALAARTANRLFATEHVVCLKLVEMIRAYEAEASRTPRSERSGAASENEARAYLGVLFPNDALMSAPGHLPPHEADIIALLQRHLSETRAAGTTTEQADLLRTWVKSIRGFHALQAGTGGAYHTPPTSHPPRSPIPT
;
A
#
# COMPACT_ATOMS: atom_id res chain seq x y z
N MET A 1 -9.23 -6.06 -44.67
CA MET A 1 -9.79 -5.54 -43.41
C MET A 1 -8.94 -6.09 -42.30
N THR A 2 -8.00 -5.28 -41.83
CA THR A 2 -7.04 -5.61 -40.78
C THR A 2 -7.69 -5.27 -39.45
N GLU A 3 -7.75 -6.22 -38.53
CA GLU A 3 -8.26 -5.97 -37.18
C GLU A 3 -7.43 -4.88 -36.48
N PRO A 4 -8.07 -3.90 -35.82
CA PRO A 4 -7.36 -2.92 -35.02
C PRO A 4 -6.79 -3.61 -33.77
N GLY A 5 -5.46 -3.59 -33.64
CA GLY A 5 -4.75 -4.10 -32.47
C GLY A 5 -5.30 -3.52 -31.18
N THR A 6 -6.05 -4.33 -30.44
CA THR A 6 -6.55 -4.03 -29.11
C THR A 6 -5.41 -4.09 -28.11
N GLY A 7 -5.10 -2.94 -27.51
CA GLY A 7 -4.43 -2.82 -26.22
C GLY A 7 -2.91 -2.76 -26.31
N SER A 8 -2.36 -1.56 -26.15
CA SER A 8 -1.03 -1.37 -25.59
C SER A 8 -1.03 -1.91 -24.15
N GLY A 9 -0.98 -3.24 -23.99
CA GLY A 9 -0.81 -3.89 -22.70
C GLY A 9 0.54 -3.50 -22.12
N MET A 10 0.59 -3.20 -20.82
CA MET A 10 1.88 -2.94 -20.18
C MET A 10 2.76 -4.19 -20.32
N SER A 11 4.07 -3.99 -20.47
CA SER A 11 4.98 -5.12 -20.52
C SER A 11 5.02 -5.84 -19.16
N GLU A 12 5.32 -7.14 -19.15
CA GLU A 12 5.41 -7.95 -17.94
C GLU A 12 6.31 -7.29 -16.87
N ARG A 13 7.49 -6.82 -17.28
CA ARG A 13 8.43 -6.10 -16.40
C ARG A 13 7.82 -4.82 -15.81
N ASP A 14 7.01 -4.08 -16.57
CA ASP A 14 6.36 -2.86 -16.07
C ASP A 14 5.26 -3.19 -15.05
N CYS A 15 4.53 -4.28 -15.28
CA CYS A 15 3.55 -4.82 -14.34
C CYS A 15 4.24 -5.24 -13.03
N VAL A 16 5.34 -6.00 -13.10
CA VAL A 16 6.08 -6.43 -11.90
C VAL A 16 6.63 -5.24 -11.14
N MET A 17 7.29 -4.28 -11.80
CA MET A 17 7.81 -3.09 -11.13
C MET A 17 6.70 -2.19 -10.57
N SER A 18 5.55 -2.12 -11.24
CA SER A 18 4.36 -1.44 -10.70
C SER A 18 3.87 -2.11 -9.42
N ALA A 19 3.75 -3.44 -9.41
CA ALA A 19 3.37 -4.20 -8.22
C ALA A 19 4.37 -4.00 -7.07
N LEU A 20 5.67 -4.06 -7.35
CA LEU A 20 6.73 -3.84 -6.36
C LEU A 20 6.70 -2.41 -5.80
N GLY A 21 6.50 -1.40 -6.63
CA GLY A 21 6.32 -0.02 -6.18
C GLY A 21 5.14 0.13 -5.21
N LEU A 22 3.99 -0.47 -5.54
CA LEU A 22 2.82 -0.46 -4.67
C LEU A 22 3.03 -1.25 -3.37
N ARG A 23 3.76 -2.38 -3.42
CA ARG A 23 4.15 -3.14 -2.23
C ARG A 23 5.04 -2.33 -1.29
N ALA A 24 5.92 -1.47 -1.80
CA ALA A 24 6.69 -0.54 -0.97
C ALA A 24 5.80 0.44 -0.21
N VAL A 25 4.76 0.99 -0.86
CA VAL A 25 3.76 1.87 -0.19
C VAL A 25 3.01 1.10 0.90
N LEU A 26 2.56 -0.12 0.57
CA LEU A 26 1.86 -0.99 1.53
C LEU A 26 2.73 -1.33 2.74
N ALA A 27 4.02 -1.63 2.53
CA ALA A 27 4.96 -1.90 3.62
C ALA A 27 5.14 -0.68 4.57
N TYR A 28 5.08 0.55 4.05
CA TYR A 28 5.09 1.76 4.88
C TYR A 28 3.82 1.94 5.71
N LEU A 29 2.66 1.64 5.14
CA LEU A 29 1.38 1.65 5.87
C LEU A 29 1.39 0.58 6.97
N ASP A 30 1.80 -0.63 6.61
CA ASP A 30 1.91 -1.78 7.52
C ASP A 30 3.04 -1.64 8.56
N ARG A 31 3.95 -0.67 8.37
CA ARG A 31 5.22 -0.49 9.12
C ARG A 31 6.10 -1.74 9.11
N ASP A 32 6.12 -2.45 8.00
CA ASP A 32 6.86 -3.70 7.81
C ASP A 32 8.22 -3.46 7.12
N ALA A 33 9.28 -3.37 7.93
CA ALA A 33 10.64 -3.20 7.44
C ALA A 33 11.16 -4.42 6.64
N VAL A 34 10.67 -5.62 6.95
CA VAL A 34 11.11 -6.87 6.29
C VAL A 34 10.54 -6.93 4.88
N SER A 35 9.23 -6.70 4.73
CA SER A 35 8.61 -6.60 3.41
C SER A 35 9.23 -5.47 2.57
N LEU A 36 9.55 -4.34 3.18
CA LEU A 36 10.18 -3.21 2.48
C LEU A 36 11.59 -3.58 1.97
N ALA A 37 12.39 -4.28 2.78
CA ALA A 37 13.71 -4.76 2.37
C ALA A 37 13.61 -5.77 1.21
N ALA A 38 12.68 -6.74 1.31
CA ALA A 38 12.45 -7.74 0.27
C ALA A 38 12.04 -7.09 -1.08
N VAL A 39 11.21 -6.04 -1.04
CA VAL A 39 10.86 -5.29 -2.24
C VAL A 39 12.09 -4.64 -2.87
N LEU A 40 12.96 -4.01 -2.08
CA LEU A 40 14.17 -3.37 -2.60
C LEU A 40 15.16 -4.37 -3.21
N GLU A 41 15.28 -5.54 -2.60
CA GLU A 41 16.11 -6.64 -3.10
C GLU A 41 15.57 -7.16 -4.44
N GLN A 42 14.25 -7.42 -4.53
CA GLN A 42 13.61 -7.87 -5.77
C GLN A 42 13.75 -6.85 -6.91
N VAL A 43 13.55 -5.55 -6.63
CA VAL A 43 13.80 -4.51 -7.64
C VAL A 43 15.29 -4.44 -7.98
N GLY A 44 16.16 -4.52 -6.97
CA GLY A 44 17.61 -4.38 -7.13
C GLY A 44 18.21 -5.45 -8.03
N ALA A 45 17.81 -6.71 -7.82
CA ALA A 45 18.34 -7.91 -8.47
C ALA A 45 17.70 -8.24 -9.82
N TRP A 46 16.68 -7.48 -10.27
CA TRP A 46 15.93 -7.82 -11.49
C TRP A 46 16.81 -8.00 -12.73
N ASP A 47 17.75 -7.08 -12.96
CA ASP A 47 18.63 -7.11 -14.13
C ASP A 47 19.69 -8.22 -14.04
N ASP A 48 19.85 -8.84 -12.86
CA ASP A 48 20.76 -9.96 -12.60
C ASP A 48 20.04 -11.33 -12.65
N LEU A 49 18.71 -11.36 -12.83
CA LEU A 49 17.94 -12.59 -12.92
C LEU A 49 18.27 -13.35 -14.21
N PRO A 50 18.52 -14.67 -14.14
CA PRO A 50 18.71 -15.48 -15.34
C PRO A 50 17.42 -15.46 -16.18
N GLU A 51 17.58 -15.42 -17.51
CA GLU A 51 16.48 -15.51 -18.49
C GLU A 51 15.52 -14.31 -18.54
N VAL A 52 15.75 -13.26 -17.74
CA VAL A 52 14.96 -12.03 -17.79
C VAL A 52 15.72 -10.95 -18.56
N PRO A 53 15.12 -10.31 -19.59
CA PRO A 53 15.75 -9.17 -20.26
C PRO A 53 15.94 -8.00 -19.28
N PRO A 54 17.14 -7.38 -19.25
CA PRO A 54 17.37 -6.22 -18.39
C PRO A 54 16.48 -5.05 -18.81
N PHE A 55 16.25 -4.12 -17.87
CA PHE A 55 15.56 -2.88 -18.19
C PHE A 55 16.37 -2.03 -19.18
N PRO A 56 15.69 -1.36 -20.13
CA PRO A 56 16.37 -0.52 -21.09
C PRO A 56 16.84 0.77 -20.38
N ALA A 57 17.91 1.38 -20.91
CA ALA A 57 18.55 2.52 -20.27
C ALA A 57 17.64 3.74 -20.10
N ASP A 58 16.62 3.88 -20.95
CA ASP A 58 15.62 4.96 -20.95
C ASP A 58 14.45 4.71 -19.98
N ALA A 59 14.30 3.48 -19.47
CA ALA A 59 13.28 3.13 -18.49
C ALA A 59 13.85 2.21 -17.39
N PRO A 60 14.79 2.68 -16.54
CA PRO A 60 15.37 1.85 -15.49
C PRO A 60 14.31 1.38 -14.48
N ARG A 61 14.49 0.18 -13.93
CA ARG A 61 13.54 -0.48 -12.99
C ARG A 61 13.04 0.41 -11.84
N TYR A 62 13.93 1.18 -11.22
CA TYR A 62 13.55 2.11 -10.15
C TYR A 62 12.71 3.29 -10.66
N LEU A 63 12.94 3.78 -11.89
CA LEU A 63 12.07 4.80 -12.49
C LEU A 63 10.65 4.26 -12.64
N VAL A 64 10.48 3.05 -13.18
CA VAL A 64 9.15 2.46 -13.39
C VAL A 64 8.40 2.28 -12.06
N ALA A 65 9.06 1.72 -11.05
CA ALA A 65 8.48 1.55 -9.72
C ALA A 65 8.12 2.90 -9.06
N VAL A 66 9.02 3.88 -9.10
CA VAL A 66 8.81 5.22 -8.53
C VAL A 66 7.71 5.99 -9.27
N ALA A 67 7.66 5.89 -10.60
CA ALA A 67 6.61 6.48 -11.42
C ALA A 67 5.23 5.96 -11.04
N ARG A 68 5.09 4.64 -10.81
CA ARG A 68 3.83 4.06 -10.35
C ARG A 68 3.39 4.62 -9.00
N VAL A 69 4.32 4.73 -8.04
CA VAL A 69 4.05 5.31 -6.71
C VAL A 69 3.64 6.77 -6.82
N HIS A 70 4.30 7.53 -7.70
CA HIS A 70 3.95 8.92 -7.96
C HIS A 70 2.55 9.05 -8.57
N GLN A 71 2.23 8.28 -9.61
CA GLN A 71 0.91 8.26 -10.24
C GLN A 71 -0.21 7.92 -9.23
N LEU A 72 0.01 6.93 -8.37
CA LEU A 72 -0.92 6.60 -7.29
C LEU A 72 -1.14 7.79 -6.34
N THR A 73 -0.05 8.45 -5.94
CA THR A 73 -0.09 9.59 -5.02
C THR A 73 -0.89 10.76 -5.61
N GLU A 74 -0.67 11.08 -6.89
CA GLU A 74 -1.43 12.12 -7.59
C GLU A 74 -2.90 11.73 -7.75
N HIS A 75 -3.20 10.47 -8.08
CA HIS A 75 -4.56 9.97 -8.14
C HIS A 75 -5.30 10.17 -6.80
N TRP A 76 -4.64 9.84 -5.68
CA TRP A 76 -5.21 10.08 -4.35
C TRP A 76 -5.42 11.57 -4.06
N ARG A 77 -4.47 12.44 -4.42
CA ARG A 77 -4.62 13.90 -4.24
C ARG A 77 -5.81 14.45 -5.02
N HIS A 78 -5.97 14.03 -6.28
CA HIS A 78 -7.11 14.43 -7.10
C HIS A 78 -8.43 13.94 -6.51
N ALA A 79 -8.52 12.67 -6.09
CA ALA A 79 -9.71 12.13 -5.46
C ALA A 79 -10.04 12.84 -4.13
N GLY A 80 -9.02 13.13 -3.32
CA GLY A 80 -9.17 13.90 -2.08
C GLY A 80 -9.69 15.32 -2.33
N ALA A 81 -9.13 16.02 -3.32
CA ALA A 81 -9.58 17.35 -3.71
C ALA A 81 -11.05 17.35 -4.18
N GLN A 82 -11.46 16.37 -4.99
CA GLN A 82 -12.86 16.21 -5.43
C GLN A 82 -13.81 15.94 -4.25
N ALA A 83 -13.33 15.27 -3.19
CA ALA A 83 -14.08 15.03 -1.96
C ALA A 83 -14.04 16.21 -0.97
N GLY A 84 -13.53 17.38 -1.38
CA GLY A 84 -13.37 18.56 -0.51
C GLY A 84 -12.27 18.40 0.55
N ARG A 85 -11.48 17.31 0.49
CA ARG A 85 -10.35 17.05 1.39
C ARG A 85 -9.10 17.66 0.78
N THR A 86 -8.90 18.95 1.03
CA THR A 86 -7.63 19.59 0.70
C THR A 86 -6.60 19.27 1.78
N ALA A 87 -5.42 18.83 1.34
CA ALA A 87 -4.28 18.71 2.20
C ALA A 87 -3.54 20.06 2.19
N PRO A 88 -3.66 20.94 3.22
CA PRO A 88 -2.73 22.07 3.36
C PRO A 88 -1.28 21.62 3.18
N GLY A 89 -0.42 22.49 2.66
CA GLY A 89 1.00 22.18 2.45
C GLY A 89 1.62 21.47 3.67
N PRO A 90 2.57 20.55 3.47
CA PRO A 90 3.09 19.74 4.57
C PRO A 90 3.74 20.66 5.61
N SER A 91 3.29 20.60 6.87
CA SER A 91 3.99 21.30 7.96
C SER A 91 5.42 20.76 8.12
N PRO A 92 6.39 21.58 8.55
CA PRO A 92 7.77 21.12 8.76
C PRO A 92 7.87 19.90 9.68
N LEU A 93 7.09 19.86 10.76
CA LEU A 93 7.03 18.72 11.67
C LEU A 93 6.55 17.44 10.99
N ALA A 94 5.56 17.54 10.10
CA ALA A 94 5.04 16.39 9.40
C ALA A 94 6.02 15.90 8.31
N VAL A 95 6.79 16.79 7.68
CA VAL A 95 7.92 16.41 6.80
C VAL A 95 8.97 15.64 7.60
N PHE A 96 9.37 16.17 8.76
CA PHE A 96 10.33 15.53 9.65
C PHE A 96 9.89 14.13 10.10
N ASN A 97 8.62 13.96 10.47
CA ASN A 97 8.08 12.67 10.91
C ASN A 97 8.09 11.62 9.79
N VAL A 98 7.82 12.00 8.54
CA VAL A 98 7.95 11.07 7.41
C VAL A 98 9.40 10.71 7.18
N GLY A 99 10.32 11.68 7.20
CA GLY A 99 11.75 11.39 7.07
C GLY A 99 12.24 10.39 8.12
N ARG A 100 11.79 10.53 9.38
CA ARG A 100 12.09 9.56 10.45
C ARG A 100 11.48 8.19 10.20
N LEU A 101 10.23 8.14 9.72
CA LEU A 101 9.60 6.86 9.36
C LEU A 101 10.36 6.17 8.23
N ALA A 102 10.75 6.91 7.18
CA ALA A 102 11.56 6.42 6.07
C ALA A 102 12.89 5.86 6.55
N SER A 103 13.62 6.62 7.38
CA SER A 103 14.90 6.19 7.96
C SER A 103 14.78 4.93 8.81
N ARG A 104 13.72 4.84 9.64
CA ARG A 104 13.47 3.67 10.48
C ARG A 104 13.08 2.43 9.66
N LEU A 105 12.28 2.65 8.62
CA LEU A 105 11.82 1.73 7.59
C LEU A 105 12.98 1.06 6.83
N ALA A 106 13.88 1.92 6.36
CA ALA A 106 14.85 1.59 5.34
C ALA A 106 15.95 0.63 5.86
N PRO A 107 16.45 -0.26 4.97
CA PRO A 107 17.71 -0.96 5.20
C PRO A 107 18.83 0.02 5.53
N ALA A 108 19.77 -0.42 6.37
CA ALA A 108 20.89 0.39 6.87
C ALA A 108 21.60 1.26 5.80
N PRO A 109 21.99 0.75 4.62
CA PRO A 109 22.71 1.56 3.62
C PRO A 109 21.87 2.69 3.01
N TYR A 110 20.54 2.67 3.15
CA TYR A 110 19.64 3.62 2.48
C TYR A 110 18.95 4.59 3.44
N ARG A 111 19.21 4.51 4.76
CA ARG A 111 18.47 5.29 5.77
C ARG A 111 18.58 6.80 5.57
N ASP A 112 19.81 7.29 5.43
CA ASP A 112 20.05 8.73 5.28
C ASP A 112 19.49 9.26 3.96
N GLY A 113 19.65 8.49 2.88
CA GLY A 113 19.09 8.81 1.58
C GLY A 113 17.55 8.83 1.57
N ALA A 114 16.91 7.84 2.21
CA ALA A 114 15.46 7.79 2.35
C ALA A 114 14.92 8.98 3.17
N GLN A 115 15.60 9.33 4.26
CA GLN A 115 15.26 10.51 5.05
C GLN A 115 15.40 11.80 4.24
N TRP A 116 16.52 11.94 3.50
CA TRP A 116 16.78 13.09 2.66
C TRP A 116 15.74 13.23 1.55
N MET A 117 15.32 12.14 0.90
CA MET A 117 14.28 12.16 -0.14
C MET A 117 12.92 12.67 0.37
N CYS A 118 12.67 12.58 1.68
CA CYS A 118 11.45 13.11 2.29
C CYS A 118 11.53 14.62 2.57
N SER A 119 12.74 15.21 2.61
CA SER A 119 12.97 16.64 2.83
C SER A 119 12.47 17.50 1.67
N ASP A 120 12.40 18.82 1.86
CA ASP A 120 11.97 19.73 0.80
C ASP A 120 12.90 19.66 -0.43
N SER A 121 14.22 19.56 -0.21
CA SER A 121 15.21 19.38 -1.26
C SER A 121 15.05 18.05 -2.00
N GLY A 122 14.85 16.95 -1.27
CA GLY A 122 14.62 15.63 -1.86
C GLY A 122 13.34 15.57 -2.69
N ARG A 123 12.27 16.20 -2.23
CA ARG A 123 11.01 16.31 -2.99
C ARG A 123 11.14 17.20 -4.22
N ALA A 124 11.88 18.30 -4.12
CA ALA A 124 12.17 19.17 -5.25
C ALA A 124 12.98 18.42 -6.33
N ARG A 125 13.99 17.63 -5.91
CA ARG A 125 14.73 16.74 -6.82
C ARG A 125 13.80 15.74 -7.49
N LEU A 126 12.98 14.99 -6.74
CA LEU A 126 12.06 14.02 -7.33
C LEU A 126 11.15 14.66 -8.39
N ALA A 127 10.65 15.88 -8.14
CA ALA A 127 9.85 16.61 -9.12
C ALA A 127 10.65 17.03 -10.37
N GLN A 128 11.92 17.41 -10.21
CA GLN A 128 12.85 17.71 -11.31
C GLN A 128 13.18 16.46 -12.14
N ASP A 129 13.39 15.32 -11.48
CA ASP A 129 13.68 14.03 -12.12
C ASP A 129 12.48 13.59 -12.99
N PHE A 130 11.25 13.75 -12.49
CA PHE A 130 10.03 13.51 -13.28
C PHE A 130 9.80 14.52 -14.41
N ALA A 131 10.31 15.75 -14.27
CA ALA A 131 10.33 16.73 -15.34
C ALA A 131 11.41 16.46 -16.41
N GLY A 132 12.20 15.38 -16.26
CA GLY A 132 13.22 14.96 -17.23
C GLY A 132 14.52 15.76 -17.15
N THR A 133 14.77 16.47 -16.05
CA THR A 133 15.93 17.37 -15.93
C THR A 133 17.18 16.72 -15.32
N VAL A 134 17.03 15.69 -14.48
CA VAL A 134 18.14 14.93 -13.84
C VAL A 134 17.65 13.49 -13.59
N ALA A 135 17.87 12.54 -14.49
CA ALA A 135 17.30 11.19 -14.33
C ALA A 135 18.20 10.25 -13.51
N GLU A 136 18.09 10.27 -12.18
CA GLU A 136 18.76 9.31 -11.29
C GLU A 136 17.76 8.72 -10.28
N PHE A 137 17.05 7.66 -10.70
CA PHE A 137 16.15 6.92 -9.82
C PHE A 137 16.87 5.71 -9.22
N GLY A 138 16.86 5.61 -7.89
CA GLY A 138 17.46 4.50 -7.14
C GLY A 138 16.63 4.05 -5.94
N PRO A 139 17.18 3.15 -5.09
CA PRO A 139 16.51 2.65 -3.88
C PRO A 139 15.98 3.76 -2.97
N GLN A 140 16.76 4.84 -2.79
CA GLN A 140 16.41 5.99 -1.98
C GLN A 140 15.17 6.70 -2.52
N SER A 141 15.07 6.85 -3.85
CA SER A 141 13.93 7.48 -4.53
C SER A 141 12.64 6.68 -4.29
N LEU A 142 12.71 5.36 -4.40
CA LEU A 142 11.57 4.48 -4.10
C LEU A 142 11.15 4.54 -2.64
N LEU A 143 12.11 4.52 -1.72
CA LEU A 143 11.85 4.65 -0.28
C LEU A 143 11.17 5.97 0.06
N GLY A 144 11.71 7.10 -0.43
CA GLY A 144 11.16 8.42 -0.18
C GLY A 144 9.79 8.62 -0.80
N ALA A 145 9.61 8.24 -2.07
CA ALA A 145 8.32 8.32 -2.76
C ALA A 145 7.24 7.50 -2.05
N SER A 146 7.58 6.28 -1.63
CA SER A 146 6.63 5.38 -0.96
C SER A 146 6.24 5.87 0.44
N ALA A 147 7.20 6.42 1.21
CA ALA A 147 6.91 7.02 2.51
C ALA A 147 5.99 8.25 2.39
N LEU A 148 6.19 9.08 1.37
CA LEU A 148 5.35 10.24 1.08
C LEU A 148 3.95 9.84 0.59
N ALA A 149 3.85 8.78 -0.21
CA ALA A 149 2.60 8.20 -0.64
C ALA A 149 1.79 7.67 0.56
N ALA A 150 2.41 6.88 1.43
CA ALA A 150 1.78 6.36 2.65
C ALA A 150 1.26 7.49 3.57
N ARG A 151 2.04 8.58 3.73
CA ARG A 151 1.53 9.77 4.44
C ARG A 151 0.33 10.39 3.75
N THR A 152 0.38 10.52 2.43
CA THR A 152 -0.70 11.13 1.64
C THR A 152 -1.98 10.32 1.82
N ALA A 153 -1.88 8.98 1.78
CA ALA A 153 -2.98 8.09 2.11
C ALA A 153 -3.55 8.36 3.52
N ASN A 154 -2.71 8.30 4.56
CA ASN A 154 -3.13 8.50 5.96
C ASN A 154 -3.76 9.87 6.24
N ARG A 155 -3.49 10.85 5.38
CA ARG A 155 -4.07 12.19 5.49
C ARG A 155 -5.40 12.32 4.78
N LEU A 156 -5.52 11.73 3.59
CA LEU A 156 -6.69 11.90 2.73
C LEU A 156 -7.80 10.92 3.09
N PHE A 157 -7.45 9.75 3.63
CA PHE A 157 -8.41 8.70 3.94
C PHE A 157 -8.53 8.54 5.46
N ALA A 158 -9.77 8.40 5.92
CA ALA A 158 -10.08 8.16 7.33
C ALA A 158 -9.96 6.67 7.69
N THR A 159 -9.88 5.81 6.68
CA THR A 159 -9.99 4.36 6.75
C THR A 159 -8.72 3.73 6.20
N GLU A 160 -7.75 3.46 7.08
CA GLU A 160 -6.42 2.96 6.70
C GLU A 160 -6.51 1.59 6.00
N HIS A 161 -7.32 0.68 6.54
CA HIS A 161 -7.42 -0.67 6.01
C HIS A 161 -8.13 -0.72 4.66
N VAL A 162 -9.03 0.23 4.37
CA VAL A 162 -9.62 0.38 3.03
C VAL A 162 -8.54 0.74 2.00
N VAL A 163 -7.59 1.62 2.36
CA VAL A 163 -6.46 1.95 1.47
C VAL A 163 -5.58 0.72 1.25
N CYS A 164 -5.25 0.00 2.32
CA CYS A 164 -4.44 -1.22 2.22
C CYS A 164 -5.12 -2.29 1.36
N LEU A 165 -6.43 -2.50 1.51
CA LEU A 165 -7.19 -3.44 0.68
C LEU A 165 -7.11 -3.05 -0.80
N LYS A 166 -7.37 -1.78 -1.13
CA LYS A 166 -7.28 -1.29 -2.51
C LYS A 166 -5.87 -1.44 -3.11
N LEU A 167 -4.83 -1.22 -2.31
CA LEU A 167 -3.45 -1.47 -2.71
C LEU A 167 -3.22 -2.95 -3.03
N VAL A 168 -3.70 -3.87 -2.19
CA VAL A 168 -3.60 -5.33 -2.41
C VAL A 168 -4.32 -5.73 -3.70
N GLU A 169 -5.51 -5.21 -3.95
CA GLU A 169 -6.25 -5.46 -5.19
C GLU A 169 -5.49 -4.96 -6.43
N MET A 170 -4.92 -3.76 -6.38
CA MET A 170 -4.10 -3.21 -7.46
C MET A 170 -2.83 -4.05 -7.70
N ILE A 171 -2.14 -4.46 -6.63
CA ILE A 171 -0.95 -5.30 -6.69
C ILE A 171 -1.27 -6.62 -7.39
N ARG A 172 -2.35 -7.30 -6.98
CA ARG A 172 -2.80 -8.56 -7.60
C ARG A 172 -3.21 -8.38 -9.06
N ALA A 173 -3.81 -7.25 -9.40
CA ALA A 173 -4.16 -6.96 -10.78
C ALA A 173 -2.91 -6.86 -11.68
N TYR A 174 -1.86 -6.20 -11.21
CA TYR A 174 -0.58 -6.13 -11.92
C TYR A 174 0.13 -7.49 -11.98
N GLU A 175 0.14 -8.25 -10.89
CA GLU A 175 0.72 -9.59 -10.88
C GLU A 175 0.01 -10.52 -11.88
N ALA A 176 -1.31 -10.49 -11.91
CA ALA A 176 -2.10 -11.29 -12.85
C ALA A 176 -1.91 -10.84 -14.31
N GLU A 177 -1.61 -9.57 -14.56
CA GLU A 177 -1.27 -9.08 -15.89
C GLU A 177 0.15 -9.51 -16.29
N ALA A 178 1.12 -9.47 -15.37
CA ALA A 178 2.47 -9.97 -15.58
C ALA A 178 2.49 -11.47 -15.90
N SER A 179 1.78 -12.29 -15.11
CA SER A 179 1.69 -13.74 -15.32
C SER A 179 0.73 -14.15 -16.45
N ARG A 180 0.09 -13.19 -17.13
CA ARG A 180 -0.95 -13.41 -18.15
C ARG A 180 -2.10 -14.31 -17.65
N THR A 181 -2.37 -14.29 -16.35
CA THR A 181 -3.43 -15.11 -15.75
C THR A 181 -4.81 -14.64 -16.28
N PRO A 182 -5.60 -15.54 -16.89
CA PRO A 182 -6.94 -15.23 -17.38
C PRO A 182 -7.81 -14.64 -16.27
N ARG A 183 -8.67 -13.66 -16.61
CA ARG A 183 -9.57 -13.04 -15.62
C ARG A 183 -10.46 -14.05 -14.89
N SER A 184 -10.84 -15.15 -15.56
CA SER A 184 -11.63 -16.24 -14.99
C SER A 184 -10.91 -17.07 -13.92
N GLU A 185 -9.58 -17.05 -13.88
CA GLU A 185 -8.76 -17.80 -12.93
C GLU A 185 -8.26 -16.95 -11.76
N ARG A 186 -8.58 -15.64 -11.77
CA ARG A 186 -8.20 -14.74 -10.69
C ARG A 186 -9.05 -15.08 -9.46
N SER A 187 -8.38 -15.43 -8.37
CA SER A 187 -9.05 -15.53 -7.06
C SER A 187 -9.66 -14.18 -6.73
N GLY A 188 -10.99 -14.13 -6.66
CA GLY A 188 -11.72 -12.90 -6.34
C GLY A 188 -11.33 -12.36 -4.97
N ALA A 189 -11.38 -11.03 -4.81
CA ALA A 189 -11.31 -10.43 -3.50
C ALA A 189 -12.45 -10.96 -2.63
N ALA A 190 -12.16 -11.20 -1.35
CA ALA A 190 -13.19 -11.63 -0.40
C ALA A 190 -14.33 -10.60 -0.38
N SER A 191 -15.57 -11.08 -0.45
CA SER A 191 -16.74 -10.21 -0.45
C SER A 191 -16.98 -9.59 0.93
N GLU A 192 -17.68 -8.46 0.98
CA GLU A 192 -18.13 -7.87 2.25
C GLU A 192 -18.96 -8.86 3.07
N ASN A 193 -19.79 -9.67 2.42
CA ASN A 193 -20.61 -10.69 3.08
C ASN A 193 -19.75 -11.78 3.74
N GLU A 194 -18.69 -12.23 3.08
CA GLU A 194 -17.73 -13.17 3.66
C GLU A 194 -16.99 -12.56 4.85
N ALA A 195 -16.57 -11.29 4.75
CA ALA A 195 -15.94 -10.58 5.85
C ALA A 195 -16.89 -10.41 7.05
N ARG A 196 -18.16 -10.06 6.82
CA ARG A 196 -19.19 -9.98 7.88
C ARG A 196 -19.46 -11.35 8.51
N ALA A 197 -19.58 -12.40 7.71
CA ALA A 197 -19.76 -13.76 8.22
C ALA A 197 -18.57 -14.18 9.10
N TYR A 198 -17.35 -13.90 8.66
CA TYR A 198 -16.14 -14.22 9.42
C TYR A 198 -16.01 -13.37 10.70
N LEU A 199 -16.44 -12.12 10.69
CA LEU A 199 -16.52 -11.31 11.90
C LEU A 199 -17.44 -11.95 12.96
N GLY A 200 -18.57 -12.51 12.54
CA GLY A 200 -19.47 -13.27 13.41
C GLY A 200 -18.82 -14.52 14.00
N VAL A 201 -17.88 -15.16 13.29
CA VAL A 201 -17.08 -16.26 13.83
C VAL A 201 -16.07 -15.77 14.87
N LEU A 202 -15.41 -14.64 14.62
CA LEU A 202 -14.44 -14.06 15.55
C LEU A 202 -15.09 -13.57 16.85
N PHE A 203 -16.34 -13.11 16.77
CA PHE A 203 -17.10 -12.50 17.86
C PHE A 203 -18.56 -12.99 17.89
N PRO A 204 -18.81 -14.25 18.29
CA PRO A 204 -20.14 -14.88 18.18
C PRO A 204 -21.23 -14.26 19.07
N ASN A 205 -20.84 -13.48 20.08
CA ASN A 205 -21.75 -12.90 21.06
C ASN A 205 -21.80 -11.36 21.03
N ASP A 206 -21.14 -10.71 20.05
CA ASP A 206 -21.05 -9.25 19.97
C ASP A 206 -21.76 -8.75 18.69
N ALA A 207 -22.77 -7.90 18.87
CA ALA A 207 -23.45 -7.24 17.77
C ALA A 207 -22.56 -6.08 17.28
N LEU A 208 -21.53 -6.42 16.53
CA LEU A 208 -20.45 -5.50 16.15
C LEU A 208 -20.78 -4.54 15.01
N MET A 209 -21.81 -4.84 14.21
CA MET A 209 -22.01 -4.20 12.91
C MET A 209 -23.41 -3.62 12.77
N SER A 210 -23.48 -2.45 12.14
CA SER A 210 -24.72 -1.85 11.69
C SER A 210 -25.33 -2.62 10.52
N ALA A 211 -26.63 -2.43 10.31
CA ALA A 211 -27.37 -3.03 9.20
C ALA A 211 -26.77 -2.62 7.84
N PRO A 212 -26.91 -3.45 6.79
CA PRO A 212 -26.36 -3.17 5.47
C PRO A 212 -26.90 -1.85 4.90
N GLY A 213 -26.03 -0.97 4.41
CA GLY A 213 -26.43 0.25 3.68
C GLY A 213 -25.68 1.53 4.06
N HIS A 214 -25.19 1.65 5.30
CA HIS A 214 -24.29 2.73 5.69
C HIS A 214 -23.26 2.21 6.69
N LEU A 215 -22.07 1.89 6.19
CA LEU A 215 -20.94 1.49 7.02
C LEU A 215 -20.27 2.76 7.56
N PRO A 216 -20.35 3.05 8.87
CA PRO A 216 -19.53 4.10 9.45
C PRO A 216 -18.04 3.78 9.24
N PRO A 217 -17.14 4.78 9.23
CA PRO A 217 -15.74 4.59 8.85
C PRO A 217 -15.02 3.45 9.58
N HIS A 218 -15.28 3.27 10.88
CA HIS A 218 -14.67 2.21 11.68
C HIS A 218 -15.15 0.81 11.30
N GLU A 219 -16.42 0.65 10.91
CA GLU A 219 -16.96 -0.61 10.41
C GLU A 219 -16.39 -0.90 9.02
N ALA A 220 -16.25 0.12 8.15
CA ALA A 220 -15.59 -0.04 6.86
C ALA A 220 -14.13 -0.50 7.00
N ASP A 221 -13.40 0.03 8.00
CA ASP A 221 -12.03 -0.40 8.29
C ASP A 221 -11.95 -1.85 8.79
N ILE A 222 -12.87 -2.25 9.67
CA ILE A 222 -12.95 -3.65 10.14
C ILE A 222 -13.23 -4.59 8.97
N ILE A 223 -14.20 -4.25 8.12
CA ILE A 223 -14.53 -5.06 6.95
C ILE A 223 -13.34 -5.13 5.99
N ALA A 224 -12.68 -4.01 5.70
CA ALA A 224 -11.53 -4.00 4.81
C ALA A 224 -10.34 -4.81 5.37
N LEU A 225 -10.09 -4.75 6.68
CA LEU A 225 -9.09 -5.58 7.36
C LEU A 225 -9.39 -7.08 7.15
N LEU A 226 -10.64 -7.49 7.35
CA LEU A 226 -11.06 -8.88 7.21
C LEU A 226 -11.06 -9.32 5.74
N GLN A 227 -11.50 -8.49 4.80
CA GLN A 227 -11.43 -8.78 3.38
C GLN A 227 -9.98 -8.97 2.92
N ARG A 228 -9.06 -8.13 3.41
CA ARG A 228 -7.63 -8.28 3.14
C ARG A 228 -7.10 -9.61 3.65
N HIS A 229 -7.40 -9.96 4.90
CA HIS A 229 -7.02 -11.26 5.48
C HIS A 229 -7.59 -12.42 4.67
N LEU A 230 -8.89 -12.43 4.40
CA LEU A 230 -9.58 -13.51 3.69
C LEU A 230 -9.14 -13.66 2.24
N SER A 231 -8.66 -12.57 1.64
CA SER A 231 -8.07 -12.60 0.31
C SER A 231 -6.74 -13.33 0.29
N GLU A 232 -6.00 -13.38 1.41
CA GLU A 232 -4.71 -14.07 1.56
C GLU A 232 -4.88 -15.48 2.15
N THR A 233 -5.73 -15.62 3.17
CA THR A 233 -5.96 -16.86 3.91
C THR A 233 -7.46 -17.10 4.05
N ARG A 234 -7.97 -18.19 3.46
CA ARG A 234 -9.39 -18.57 3.61
C ARG A 234 -9.74 -18.72 5.10
N ALA A 235 -10.99 -18.43 5.46
CA ALA A 235 -11.48 -18.54 6.85
C ALA A 235 -11.15 -19.90 7.48
N ALA A 236 -11.37 -21.00 6.76
CA ALA A 236 -11.07 -22.36 7.23
C ALA A 236 -9.57 -22.66 7.41
N GLY A 237 -8.69 -21.89 6.77
CA GLY A 237 -7.24 -21.99 6.91
C GLY A 237 -6.65 -20.99 7.90
N THR A 238 -7.48 -20.17 8.57
CA THR A 238 -7.00 -19.19 9.54
C THR A 238 -6.65 -19.88 10.85
N THR A 239 -5.41 -19.70 11.32
CA THR A 239 -4.96 -20.30 12.60
C THR A 239 -5.53 -19.57 13.80
N THR A 240 -5.44 -20.18 14.98
CA THR A 240 -5.89 -19.55 16.23
C THR A 240 -5.11 -18.28 16.53
N GLU A 241 -3.80 -18.26 16.29
CA GLU A 241 -2.94 -17.10 16.49
C GLU A 241 -3.33 -15.95 15.57
N GLN A 242 -3.62 -16.24 14.30
CA GLN A 242 -4.11 -15.24 13.34
C GLN A 242 -5.48 -14.69 13.77
N ALA A 243 -6.39 -15.56 14.22
CA ALA A 243 -7.69 -15.13 14.73
C ALA A 243 -7.57 -14.21 15.97
N ASP A 244 -6.65 -14.49 16.88
CA ASP A 244 -6.40 -13.65 18.06
C ASP A 244 -5.81 -12.29 17.70
N LEU A 245 -4.92 -12.23 16.71
CA LEU A 245 -4.38 -10.98 16.18
C LEU A 245 -5.48 -10.15 15.51
N LEU A 246 -6.33 -10.77 14.67
CA LEU A 246 -7.48 -10.10 14.07
C LEU A 246 -8.43 -9.55 15.13
N ARG A 247 -8.74 -10.33 16.17
CA ARG A 247 -9.56 -9.85 17.30
C ARG A 247 -8.94 -8.62 17.96
N THR A 248 -7.63 -8.62 18.15
CA THR A 248 -6.90 -7.50 18.75
C THR A 248 -7.00 -6.24 17.90
N TRP A 249 -6.80 -6.35 16.57
CA TRP A 249 -6.93 -5.18 15.69
C TRP A 249 -8.35 -4.67 15.57
N VAL A 250 -9.35 -5.55 15.46
CA VAL A 250 -10.76 -5.14 15.44
C VAL A 250 -11.10 -4.33 16.70
N LYS A 251 -10.67 -4.78 17.89
CA LYS A 251 -10.84 -4.03 19.13
C LYS A 251 -10.08 -2.70 19.11
N SER A 252 -8.87 -2.68 18.56
CA SER A 252 -8.07 -1.46 18.43
C SER A 252 -8.73 -0.41 17.55
N ILE A 253 -9.26 -0.80 16.39
CA ILE A 253 -10.00 0.08 15.47
C ILE A 253 -11.20 0.68 16.21
N ARG A 254 -12.00 -0.14 16.91
CA ARG A 254 -13.15 0.34 17.70
C ARG A 254 -12.73 1.31 18.80
N GLY A 255 -11.72 0.96 19.60
CA GLY A 255 -11.23 1.80 20.69
C GLY A 255 -10.70 3.14 20.20
N PHE A 256 -9.98 3.13 19.08
CA PHE A 256 -9.47 4.33 18.45
C PHE A 256 -10.59 5.27 17.98
N HIS A 257 -11.61 4.74 17.31
CA HIS A 257 -12.75 5.56 16.86
C HIS A 257 -13.64 6.03 18.02
N ALA A 258 -13.78 5.25 19.09
CA ALA A 258 -14.47 5.67 20.31
C ALA A 258 -13.75 6.87 20.97
N LEU A 259 -12.41 6.86 21.01
CA LEU A 259 -11.62 8.00 21.50
C LEU A 259 -11.83 9.24 20.63
N GLN A 260 -11.81 9.10 19.29
CA GLN A 260 -12.03 10.24 18.39
C GLN A 260 -13.42 10.87 18.52
N ALA A 261 -14.46 10.04 18.75
CA ALA A 261 -15.82 10.52 18.98
C ALA A 261 -15.94 11.32 20.30
N GLY A 262 -15.10 11.01 21.30
CA GLY A 262 -15.04 11.73 22.58
C GLY A 262 -14.18 13.00 22.59
N THR A 263 -13.20 13.13 21.69
CA THR A 263 -12.20 14.23 21.75
C THR A 263 -12.31 15.30 20.67
N GLY A 264 -13.35 15.29 19.81
CA GLY A 264 -13.55 16.38 18.85
C GLY A 264 -12.43 16.51 17.80
N GLY A 265 -11.91 15.40 17.27
CA GLY A 265 -11.23 15.40 15.96
C GLY A 265 -9.72 15.67 15.91
N ALA A 266 -8.91 15.12 16.82
CA ALA A 266 -7.47 15.01 16.62
C ALA A 266 -7.09 13.60 16.14
N TYR A 267 -6.65 13.49 14.88
CA TYR A 267 -6.20 12.23 14.28
C TYR A 267 -4.87 11.76 14.93
N HIS A 268 -4.95 10.74 15.79
CA HIS A 268 -3.81 9.86 16.08
C HIS A 268 -3.90 8.58 15.22
N THR A 269 -2.90 7.71 15.19
CA THR A 269 -2.93 6.48 14.37
C THR A 269 -3.07 5.27 15.31
N PRO A 270 -3.92 4.27 15.02
CA PRO A 270 -3.97 3.05 15.84
C PRO A 270 -2.62 2.28 15.85
N PRO A 271 -2.38 1.44 16.87
CA PRO A 271 -1.19 0.58 16.92
C PRO A 271 -1.14 -0.38 15.71
N THR A 272 -0.03 -0.29 14.99
CA THR A 272 0.23 -0.86 13.65
C THR A 272 1.30 -1.93 13.77
N SER A 273 0.91 -3.12 14.20
CA SER A 273 1.74 -4.32 14.11
C SER A 273 0.92 -5.41 13.44
N HIS A 274 1.16 -5.61 12.14
CA HIS A 274 0.59 -6.70 11.34
C HIS A 274 1.05 -8.08 11.85
N PRO A 275 0.36 -9.18 11.48
CA PRO A 275 0.93 -10.49 11.73
C PRO A 275 2.17 -10.61 10.85
N PRO A 276 3.20 -11.39 11.24
CA PRO A 276 4.19 -11.80 10.26
C PRO A 276 3.44 -12.44 9.08
N ARG A 277 3.63 -11.87 7.88
CA ARG A 277 3.16 -12.52 6.65
C ARG A 277 3.82 -13.90 6.60
N SER A 278 3.06 -14.93 6.22
CA SER A 278 3.69 -16.18 5.80
C SER A 278 4.73 -15.84 4.72
N PRO A 279 5.92 -16.45 4.75
CA PRO A 279 6.95 -16.18 3.75
C PRO A 279 6.36 -16.36 2.36
N ILE A 280 6.66 -15.41 1.47
CA ILE A 280 6.29 -15.50 0.05
C ILE A 280 6.93 -16.79 -0.47
N PRO A 281 6.16 -17.73 -1.06
CA PRO A 281 6.76 -18.90 -1.70
C PRO A 281 7.65 -18.40 -2.84
N THR A 282 8.90 -18.87 -2.82
CA THR A 282 9.91 -18.61 -3.86
C THR A 282 9.62 -19.42 -5.11
#